data_AF-A0A4Y7U1Q9-F1
#
_entry.id   AF-A0A4Y7U1Q9-F1
#
_cell.length_a   1.000
_cell.length_b   1.000
_cell.length_c   1.000
_cell.angle_alpha   90.00
_cell.angle_beta   90.00
_cell.angle_gamma   90.00
#
_symmetry.space_group_name_H-M   'P 1'
#
loop_
_entity.id
_entity.type
_entity.pdbx_description
1 polymer ?
#
loop_
_entity_poly.entity_id
_entity_poly.type
_entity_poly.pdbx_seq_one_letter_code
_entity_poly.pdbx_strand_id
1 'polypeptide(L)'
;MSNTFSPLIQPEELVKLQESSGIILIDARAGINAEENYQKEHLKGARYVDLNKDLATVESDPAQGGRHPLPSFQKFSEVLSRLGIQP
;
A
#
# COMPACT_ATOMS: atom_id res chain seq x y z
N MET A 1 -18.88 15.96 -6.85
CA MET A 1 -18.42 16.57 -5.58
C MET A 1 -17.14 15.87 -5.20
N SER A 2 -16.00 16.54 -5.29
CA SER A 2 -14.74 15.99 -4.74
C SER A 2 -14.88 16.00 -3.22
N ASN A 3 -15.14 14.84 -2.62
CA ASN A 3 -14.88 14.67 -1.19
C ASN A 3 -13.36 14.81 -1.02
N THR A 4 -12.91 15.98 -0.60
CA THR A 4 -11.50 16.20 -0.29
C THR A 4 -11.24 15.57 1.06
N PHE A 5 -10.87 14.29 1.07
CA PHE A 5 -10.42 13.63 2.30
C PHE A 5 -9.09 14.26 2.74
N SER A 6 -8.93 14.41 4.06
CA SER A 6 -7.63 14.74 4.62
C SER A 6 -6.63 13.61 4.27
N PRO A 7 -5.37 13.93 3.90
CA PRO A 7 -4.33 12.91 3.69
C PRO A 7 -4.06 12.06 4.94
N LEU A 8 -4.42 12.56 6.13
CA LEU A 8 -4.33 11.86 7.39
C LEU A 8 -5.71 11.80 8.04
N ILE A 9 -6.12 10.61 8.46
CA ILE A 9 -7.41 10.34 9.13
C ILE A 9 -7.18 9.69 10.49
N GLN A 10 -8.13 9.85 11.41
CA GLN A 10 -8.19 9.14 12.67
C GLN A 10 -8.81 7.74 12.51
N PRO A 11 -8.55 6.79 13.44
CA PRO A 11 -9.14 5.45 13.37
C PRO A 11 -10.67 5.44 13.32
N GLU A 12 -11.33 6.37 14.02
CA GLU A 12 -12.80 6.45 14.05
C GLU A 12 -13.37 6.91 12.70
N GLU A 13 -12.60 7.69 11.93
CA GLU A 13 -12.97 8.09 10.57
C GLU A 13 -12.85 6.92 9.60
N LEU A 14 -11.83 6.08 9.76
CA LEU A 14 -11.68 4.86 8.96
C LEU A 14 -12.89 3.91 9.13
N VAL A 15 -13.38 3.74 10.36
CA VAL A 15 -14.57 2.90 10.62
C VAL A 15 -15.79 3.42 9.85
N LYS A 16 -16.03 4.74 9.86
CA LYS A 16 -17.14 5.36 9.10
C LYS A 16 -16.97 5.22 7.59
N LEU A 17 -15.72 5.28 7.09
CA LEU A 17 -15.43 5.08 5.67
C LEU A 17 -15.68 3.65 5.22
N GLN A 18 -15.42 2.66 6.08
CA GLN A 18 -15.72 1.26 5.78
C GLN A 18 -17.23 1.00 5.60
N GLU A 19 -18.08 1.70 6.34
CA GLU A 19 -19.53 1.63 6.19
C GLU A 19 -20.03 2.25 4.88
N SER A 20 -19.29 3.23 4.36
CA SER A 20 -19.71 4.06 3.22
C SER A 20 -19.43 3.45 1.84
N SER A 21 -18.87 2.23 1.78
CA SER A 21 -18.54 1.45 0.57
C SER A 21 -17.75 2.21 -0.52
N GLY A 22 -16.47 1.86 -0.71
CA GLY A 22 -15.68 2.41 -1.82
C GLY A 22 -14.20 2.63 -1.55
N ILE A 23 -13.71 2.31 -0.35
CA ILE A 23 -12.27 2.39 -0.05
C ILE A 23 -11.57 1.05 -0.32
N ILE A 24 -10.35 1.15 -0.84
CA ILE A 24 -9.40 0.04 -0.87
C ILE A 24 -8.39 0.32 0.24
N LEU A 25 -8.39 -0.54 1.27
CA LEU A 25 -7.46 -0.42 2.38
C LEU A 25 -6.18 -1.18 2.04
N ILE A 26 -5.03 -0.52 2.15
CA ILE A 26 -3.71 -1.11 1.88
C ILE A 26 -2.90 -1.17 3.18
N ASP A 27 -2.35 -2.34 3.48
CA ASP A 27 -1.37 -2.50 4.55
C ASP A 27 0.04 -2.44 3.96
N ALA A 28 0.69 -1.29 4.16
CA ALA A 28 2.04 -1.00 3.67
C ALA A 28 3.10 -1.12 4.77
N ARG A 29 2.88 -1.99 5.79
CA ARG A 29 3.89 -2.25 6.83
C ARG A 29 5.20 -2.76 6.21
N ALA A 30 6.32 -2.26 6.72
CA ALA A 30 7.66 -2.65 6.29
C ALA A 30 8.45 -3.28 7.44
N GLY A 31 9.41 -4.13 7.11
CA GLY A 31 10.28 -4.80 8.09
C GLY A 31 10.49 -6.28 7.78
N ILE A 32 11.41 -6.91 8.50
CA ILE A 32 11.89 -8.29 8.24
C ILE A 32 10.74 -9.31 8.29
N ASN A 33 9.72 -9.10 9.13
CA ASN A 33 8.57 -9.99 9.29
C ASN A 33 7.24 -9.33 8.85
N ALA A 34 7.28 -8.37 7.94
CA ALA A 34 6.10 -7.61 7.54
C ALA A 34 4.95 -8.51 7.04
N GLU A 35 5.26 -9.45 6.13
CA GLU A 35 4.30 -10.39 5.56
C GLU A 35 3.74 -11.34 6.63
N GLU A 36 4.60 -11.92 7.48
CA GLU A 36 4.18 -12.81 8.58
C GLU A 36 3.27 -12.08 9.58
N ASN A 37 3.63 -10.84 9.94
CA ASN A 37 2.82 -10.03 10.85
C ASN A 37 1.46 -9.70 10.23
N TYR A 38 1.40 -9.42 8.93
CA TYR A 38 0.14 -9.21 8.23
C TYR A 38 -0.71 -10.49 8.27
N GLN A 39 -0.13 -11.65 7.97
CA GLN A 39 -0.86 -12.94 8.01
C GLN A 39 -1.38 -13.26 9.42
N LYS A 40 -0.61 -12.90 10.45
CA LYS A 40 -1.01 -13.10 11.85
C LYS A 40 -2.17 -12.19 12.26
N GLU A 41 -2.08 -10.89 11.94
CA GLU A 41 -3.12 -9.91 12.28
C GLU A 41 -3.03 -8.66 11.38
N HIS A 42 -4.15 -8.31 10.77
CA HIS A 42 -4.34 -7.10 9.99
C HIS A 42 -5.79 -6.63 10.05
N LEU A 43 -6.01 -5.38 9.61
CA LEU A 43 -7.36 -4.82 9.54
C LEU A 43 -8.19 -5.57 8.49
N LYS A 44 -9.46 -5.85 8.82
CA LYS A 44 -10.39 -6.57 7.95
C LYS A 44 -10.49 -5.90 6.57
N GLY A 45 -10.21 -6.66 5.52
CA GLY A 45 -10.29 -6.20 4.13
C GLY A 45 -9.07 -5.39 3.64
N ALA A 46 -8.06 -5.17 4.49
CA ALA A 46 -6.78 -4.62 4.04
C ALA A 46 -6.11 -5.58 3.06
N ARG A 47 -5.40 -5.02 2.08
CA ARG A 47 -4.59 -5.77 1.09
C ARG A 47 -3.12 -5.48 1.38
N TYR A 48 -2.32 -6.53 1.54
CA TYR A 48 -0.89 -6.38 1.79
C TYR A 48 -0.14 -5.89 0.55
N VAL A 49 0.83 -5.00 0.76
CA VAL A 49 1.81 -4.59 -0.23
C VAL A 49 3.22 -4.70 0.36
N ASP A 50 4.13 -5.32 -0.39
CA ASP A 50 5.51 -5.53 0.03
C ASP A 50 6.39 -4.36 -0.44
N LEU A 51 7.07 -3.67 0.49
CA LEU A 51 7.92 -2.53 0.15
C LEU A 51 8.99 -2.87 -0.88
N ASN A 52 9.64 -4.04 -0.77
CA ASN A 52 10.75 -4.42 -1.63
C ASN A 52 10.29 -5.02 -2.95
N LYS A 53 9.25 -5.85 -2.91
CA LYS A 53 8.77 -6.57 -4.09
C LYS A 53 7.87 -5.69 -4.95
N ASP A 54 6.99 -4.90 -4.32
CA ASP A 54 5.93 -4.17 -5.02
C ASP A 54 6.25 -2.68 -5.19
N LEU A 55 6.69 -2.02 -4.11
CA LEU A 55 6.84 -0.56 -4.08
C LEU A 55 8.27 -0.06 -4.37
N ALA A 56 9.20 -0.96 -4.70
CA ALA A 56 10.57 -0.63 -5.05
C ALA A 56 11.08 -1.52 -6.19
N THR A 57 12.13 -1.08 -6.87
CA THR A 57 12.96 -1.92 -7.75
C THR A 57 14.33 -2.07 -7.11
N VAL A 58 14.52 -3.02 -6.22
CA VAL A 58 15.82 -3.19 -5.55
C VAL A 58 16.90 -3.54 -6.58
N GLU A 59 17.61 -2.52 -7.05
CA GLU A 59 18.82 -2.66 -7.85
C GLU A 59 20.00 -2.97 -6.94
N SER A 60 21.04 -3.59 -7.49
CA SER A 60 22.21 -4.02 -6.72
C SER A 60 23.06 -2.89 -6.16
N ASP A 61 22.93 -1.65 -6.67
CA ASP A 61 23.71 -0.49 -6.26
C ASP A 61 22.85 0.60 -5.60
N PRO A 62 22.94 0.80 -4.26
CA PRO A 62 22.23 1.86 -3.55
C PRO A 62 22.58 3.28 -4.00
N ALA A 63 23.67 3.50 -4.74
CA ALA A 63 23.98 4.80 -5.33
C ALA A 63 22.96 5.20 -6.42
N GLN A 64 22.28 4.23 -7.02
CA GLN A 64 21.22 4.45 -8.01
C GLN A 64 19.85 4.42 -7.33
N GLY A 65 19.47 5.55 -6.71
CA GLY A 65 18.12 5.74 -6.16
C GLY A 65 17.87 5.19 -4.75
N GLY A 66 18.92 4.80 -4.02
CA GLY A 66 18.85 4.43 -2.61
C GLY A 66 18.57 2.95 -2.37
N ARG A 67 18.17 2.60 -1.13
CA ARG A 67 17.93 1.19 -0.72
C ARG A 67 16.57 0.65 -1.18
N HIS A 68 15.67 1.53 -1.62
CA HIS A 68 14.33 1.21 -2.13
C HIS A 68 13.97 2.20 -3.25
N PRO A 69 14.68 2.17 -4.39
CA PRO A 69 14.40 3.10 -5.48
C PRO A 69 13.01 2.83 -6.06
N LEU A 70 12.38 3.89 -6.57
CA LEU A 70 11.01 3.82 -7.09
C LEU A 70 10.89 2.83 -8.25
N PRO A 71 9.77 2.08 -8.34
CA PRO A 71 9.54 1.17 -9.44
C PRO A 71 9.24 1.93 -10.73
N SER A 72 9.37 1.26 -11.87
CA SER A 72 8.88 1.80 -13.13
C SER A 72 7.36 2.01 -13.07
N PHE A 73 6.85 2.96 -13.84
CA PHE A 73 5.40 3.19 -13.92
C PHE A 73 4.62 1.94 -14.34
N GLN A 74 5.22 1.11 -15.22
CA GLN A 74 4.61 -0.16 -15.63
C GLN A 74 4.46 -1.12 -14.45
N LYS A 75 5.55 -1.37 -13.71
CA LYS A 75 5.52 -2.24 -12.52
C LYS A 75 4.55 -1.72 -11.47
N PHE A 76 4.55 -0.40 -11.23
CA PHE A 76 3.62 0.19 -10.26
C PHE A 76 2.16 0.05 -10.69
N SER A 77 1.85 0.25 -11.98
CA SER A 77 0.50 0.06 -12.53
C SER A 77 0.01 -1.39 -12.38
N GLU A 78 0.89 -2.37 -12.59
CA GLU A 78 0.59 -3.79 -12.38
C GLU A 78 0.27 -4.08 -10.90
N VAL A 79 1.03 -3.48 -9.97
CA VAL A 79 0.76 -3.56 -8.52
C VAL A 79 -0.61 -2.96 -8.18
N LEU A 80 -0.90 -1.75 -8.66
CA LEU A 80 -2.21 -1.10 -8.43
C LEU A 80 -3.37 -1.95 -8.95
N SER A 81 -3.23 -2.49 -10.16
CA SER A 81 -4.24 -3.35 -10.78
C SER A 81 -4.48 -4.64 -9.98
N ARG A 82 -3.40 -5.29 -9.52
CA ARG A 82 -3.47 -6.48 -8.63
C ARG A 82 -4.12 -6.14 -7.29
N LEU A 83 -3.86 -4.93 -6.77
CA LEU A 83 -4.50 -4.39 -5.58
C LEU A 83 -5.91 -3.87 -5.86
N GLY A 84 -6.48 -4.07 -7.05
CA GLY A 84 -7.83 -3.69 -7.44
C GLY A 84 -8.09 -2.18 -7.50
N ILE A 85 -7.04 -1.37 -7.53
CA ILE A 85 -7.12 0.08 -7.71
C ILE A 85 -7.26 0.34 -9.21
N GLN A 86 -8.33 1.03 -9.59
CA GLN A 86 -8.68 1.31 -10.98
C GLN A 86 -8.57 2.81 -11.28
N PRO A 87 -8.33 3.20 -12.54
CA PRO A 87 -8.35 4.60 -12.99
C PRO A 87 -9.69 5.30 -12.78
#